data_AF-A0A516TMA5-F1
#
_entry.id   AF-A0A516TMA5-F1
#
_cell.length_a   1.000
_cell.length_b   1.000
_cell.length_c   1.000
_cell.angle_alpha   90.00
_cell.angle_beta   90.00
_cell.angle_gamma   90.00
#
_symmetry.space_group_name_H-M   'P 1'
#
loop_
_entity.id
_entity.type
_entity.pdbx_description
1 polymer ?
#
loop_
_entity_poly.entity_id
_entity_poly.type
_entity_poly.pdbx_seq_one_letter_code
_entity_poly.pdbx_strand_id
1 'polypeptide(L)'
;MLIFRRYPLWIGLLLLWILLILLGITFGICGLIALFWGVSARISIGKNMVRNGAMKIEENVKSLFDLKDWTEGNSFNLVIANSLSAFNGVEGGLWDNEQGFIAYSYPTYEGSLKLDVPAAEKNRIVTLALESLKKGNLY
;
A
#
# COMPACT_ATOMS: atom_id res chain seq x y z
N MET A 1 -55.52 -39.95 -24.03
CA MET A 1 -55.02 -39.53 -25.36
C MET A 1 -53.91 -38.52 -25.14
N LEU A 2 -52.65 -38.97 -25.07
CA LEU A 2 -51.49 -38.11 -24.81
C LEU A 2 -51.09 -37.43 -26.11
N ILE A 3 -51.36 -36.12 -26.21
CA ILE A 3 -50.94 -35.29 -27.33
C ILE A 3 -49.43 -35.05 -27.19
N PHE A 4 -48.61 -35.98 -27.68
CA PHE A 4 -47.19 -35.71 -27.94
C PHE A 4 -47.09 -34.80 -29.16
N ARG A 5 -47.18 -33.50 -28.93
CA ARG A 5 -46.79 -32.50 -29.92
C ARG A 5 -45.30 -32.73 -30.21
N ARG A 6 -44.99 -33.27 -31.39
CA ARG A 6 -43.60 -33.40 -31.87
C ARG A 6 -43.05 -32.00 -32.08
N TYR A 7 -42.44 -31.43 -31.05
CA TYR A 7 -41.66 -30.22 -31.22
C TYR A 7 -40.51 -30.55 -32.17
N PRO A 8 -40.30 -29.76 -33.22
CA PRO A 8 -39.21 -30.02 -34.13
C PRO A 8 -37.87 -29.81 -33.40
N LEU A 9 -36.93 -30.71 -33.64
CA LEU A 9 -35.65 -30.82 -32.91
C LEU A 9 -34.84 -29.51 -32.89
N TRP A 10 -35.02 -28.64 -33.88
CA TRP A 10 -34.37 -27.34 -33.97
C TRP A 10 -34.78 -26.37 -32.84
N ILE A 11 -36.00 -26.47 -32.31
CA ILE A 11 -36.45 -25.62 -31.18
C ILE A 11 -35.69 -25.99 -29.91
N GLY A 12 -35.55 -27.29 -29.64
CA GLY A 12 -34.78 -27.79 -28.49
C GLY A 12 -33.31 -27.39 -28.59
N LEU A 13 -32.74 -27.46 -29.80
CA LEU A 13 -31.37 -27.03 -30.05
C LEU A 13 -31.19 -25.52 -29.82
N LEU A 14 -32.11 -24.68 -30.32
CA LEU A 14 -32.07 -23.24 -30.09
C LEU A 14 -32.16 -22.89 -28.60
N LEU A 15 -33.06 -23.54 -27.86
CA LEU A 15 -33.18 -23.34 -26.41
C LEU A 15 -31.91 -23.74 -25.67
N LEU A 16 -31.25 -24.83 -26.08
CA LEU A 16 -29.98 -25.26 -25.50
C LEU A 16 -28.86 -24.23 -25.78
N TRP A 17 -28.78 -23.70 -27.00
CA TRP A 17 -27.81 -22.64 -27.33
C TRP A 17 -28.05 -21.37 -26.54
N ILE A 18 -29.30 -20.94 -26.39
CA ILE A 18 -29.66 -19.78 -25.58
C ILE A 18 -29.24 -20.00 -24.12
N LEU A 19 -29.55 -21.17 -23.55
CA LEU A 19 -29.17 -21.52 -22.19
C LEU A 19 -27.64 -21.49 -22.01
N LEU A 20 -26.89 -22.03 -22.97
CA LEU A 20 -25.43 -22.07 -22.93
C LEU A 20 -24.82 -20.67 -22.99
N ILE A 21 -25.33 -19.80 -23.87
CA ILE A 21 -24.91 -18.39 -23.94
C ILE A 21 -25.20 -17.68 -22.62
N LEU A 22 -26.40 -17.88 -22.06
CA LEU A 22 -26.81 -17.23 -20.81
C LEU A 22 -25.92 -17.66 -19.65
N LEU A 23 -25.63 -18.97 -19.53
CA LEU A 23 -24.71 -19.50 -18.54
C LEU A 23 -23.30 -18.93 -18.71
N GLY A 24 -22.81 -18.84 -19.95
CA GLY A 24 -21.50 -18.26 -20.25
C GLY A 24 -21.41 -16.78 -19.86
N ILE A 25 -22.44 -16.00 -20.15
CA ILE A 25 -22.53 -14.58 -19.75
C ILE A 25 -22.54 -14.47 -18.22
N THR A 26 -23.37 -15.25 -17.52
CA THR A 26 -23.42 -15.23 -16.06
C THR A 26 -22.06 -15.58 -15.44
N PHE A 27 -21.39 -16.62 -15.95
CA PHE A 27 -20.08 -17.01 -15.45
C PHE A 27 -19.02 -15.94 -15.70
N GLY A 28 -19.05 -15.30 -16.88
CA GLY A 28 -18.18 -14.17 -17.21
C GLY A 28 -18.40 -12.96 -16.29
N ILE A 29 -19.66 -12.60 -16.03
CA ILE A 29 -20.01 -11.51 -15.11
C ILE A 29 -19.53 -11.82 -13.69
N CYS A 30 -19.81 -13.03 -13.17
CA CYS A 30 -19.35 -13.44 -11.85
C CYS A 30 -17.82 -13.41 -11.73
N GLY A 31 -17.10 -13.89 -12.76
CA GLY A 31 -15.64 -13.85 -12.83
C GLY A 31 -15.10 -12.43 -12.79
N LEU A 32 -15.67 -11.51 -13.57
CA LEU A 32 -15.29 -10.09 -13.55
C LEU A 32 -15.50 -9.48 -12.16
N ILE A 33 -16.68 -9.68 -11.56
CA ILE A 33 -16.99 -9.16 -10.22
C ILE A 33 -15.95 -9.68 -9.20
N ALA A 34 -15.64 -10.97 -9.21
CA ALA A 34 -14.66 -11.56 -8.29
C ALA A 34 -13.27 -10.93 -8.44
N LEU A 35 -12.82 -10.67 -9.67
CA LEU A 35 -11.54 -10.00 -9.93
C LEU A 35 -11.54 -8.56 -9.40
N PHE A 36 -12.58 -7.78 -9.67
CA PHE A 36 -12.69 -6.39 -9.23
C PHE A 36 -12.78 -6.25 -7.70
N TRP A 37 -13.51 -7.16 -7.04
CA TRP A 37 -13.60 -7.20 -5.58
C TRP A 37 -12.27 -7.59 -4.95
N GLY A 38 -11.56 -8.55 -5.55
CA GLY A 38 -10.22 -8.95 -5.11
C GLY A 38 -9.21 -7.81 -5.17
N VAL A 39 -9.20 -7.03 -6.26
CA VAL A 39 -8.29 -5.89 -6.41
C VAL A 39 -8.62 -4.77 -5.43
N SER A 40 -9.90 -4.39 -5.33
CA SER A 40 -10.34 -3.30 -4.43
C SER A 40 -10.09 -3.63 -2.96
N ALA A 41 -10.37 -4.87 -2.53
CA ALA A 41 -10.12 -5.32 -1.17
C ALA A 41 -8.62 -5.28 -0.83
N ARG A 42 -7.75 -5.74 -1.75
CA ARG A 42 -6.30 -5.68 -1.58
C ARG A 42 -5.78 -4.24 -1.46
N ILE A 43 -6.33 -3.32 -2.25
CA ILE A 43 -5.98 -1.89 -2.18
C ILE A 43 -6.41 -1.30 -0.83
N SER A 44 -7.62 -1.59 -0.35
CA SER A 44 -8.11 -1.10 0.94
C SER A 44 -7.28 -1.64 2.11
N ILE A 45 -6.99 -2.94 2.11
CA ILE A 45 -6.13 -3.58 3.12
C ILE A 45 -4.72 -2.95 3.08
N GLY A 46 -4.14 -2.78 1.90
CA GLY A 46 -2.82 -2.16 1.73
C GLY A 46 -2.78 -0.73 2.26
N LYS A 47 -3.80 0.09 1.96
CA LYS A 47 -3.93 1.45 2.49
C LYS A 47 -3.99 1.47 4.02
N ASN A 48 -4.78 0.57 4.61
CA ASN A 48 -4.89 0.46 6.06
C ASN A 48 -3.57 0.01 6.71
N MET A 49 -2.84 -0.92 6.09
CA MET A 49 -1.52 -1.34 6.58
C MET A 49 -0.51 -0.20 6.56
N VAL A 50 -0.46 0.57 5.47
CA VAL A 50 0.43 1.75 5.36
C VAL A 50 0.05 2.80 6.40
N ARG A 51 -1.24 3.11 6.56
CA ARG A 51 -1.71 4.08 7.55
C ARG A 51 -1.37 3.65 8.98
N ASN A 52 -1.64 2.39 9.32
CA ASN A 52 -1.33 1.84 10.64
C ASN A 52 0.19 1.80 10.90
N GLY A 53 0.99 1.49 9.88
CA GLY A 53 2.44 1.56 9.96
C GLY A 53 2.93 2.98 10.21
N ALA A 54 2.42 3.96 9.45
CA ALA A 54 2.77 5.37 9.62
C ALA A 54 2.42 5.89 11.02
N MET A 55 1.23 5.59 11.54
CA MET A 55 0.85 5.97 12.91
C MET A 55 1.78 5.37 13.96
N LYS A 56 2.16 4.09 13.81
CA LYS A 56 3.13 3.44 14.73
C LYS A 56 4.52 4.06 14.63
N ILE A 57 4.98 4.41 13.44
CA ILE A 57 6.28 5.10 13.26
C ILE A 57 6.22 6.46 13.95
N GLU A 58 5.15 7.22 13.76
CA GLU A 58 4.96 8.52 14.41
C GLU A 58 4.96 8.40 15.94
N GLU A 59 4.25 7.42 16.50
CA GLU A 59 4.21 7.13 17.94
C GLU A 59 5.58 6.71 18.48
N ASN A 60 6.30 5.82 17.78
CA ASN A 60 7.65 5.40 18.12
C ASN A 60 8.62 6.59 18.14
N VAL A 61 8.53 7.46 17.12
CA VAL A 61 9.37 8.66 17.04
C VAL A 61 9.05 9.59 18.22
N LYS A 62 7.78 9.97 18.42
CA LYS A 62 7.36 10.86 19.51
C LYS A 62 7.77 10.36 20.89
N SER A 63 7.50 9.10 21.19
CA SER A 63 7.86 8.50 22.48
C SER A 63 9.37 8.51 22.72
N LEU A 64 10.19 8.25 21.70
CA LEU A 64 11.64 8.36 21.85
C LEU A 64 12.09 9.81 22.08
N PHE A 65 11.48 10.77 21.40
CA PHE A 65 11.74 12.21 21.58
C PHE A 65 11.41 12.70 22.99
N ASP A 66 10.33 12.25 23.59
CA ASP A 66 9.92 12.63 24.95
C ASP A 66 10.82 12.04 26.05
N LEU A 67 11.48 10.91 25.77
CA LEU A 67 12.25 10.15 26.76
C LEU A 67 13.70 10.61 26.94
N LYS A 68 14.26 11.46 26.07
CA LYS A 68 15.70 11.70 26.02
C LYS A 68 16.07 13.19 25.96
N ASP A 69 17.03 13.60 26.77
CA ASP A 69 17.70 14.88 26.63
C ASP A 69 18.68 14.78 25.44
N TRP A 70 18.33 15.44 24.33
CA TRP A 70 19.00 15.31 23.02
C TRP A 70 20.33 16.07 22.93
N THR A 71 20.81 16.61 24.05
CA THR A 71 21.96 17.50 24.16
C THR A 71 23.32 16.79 24.13
N GLU A 72 23.37 15.48 24.38
CA GLU A 72 24.64 14.73 24.44
C GLU A 72 24.68 13.56 23.43
N GLY A 73 25.43 13.74 22.33
CA GLY A 73 26.07 12.69 21.53
C GLY A 73 25.20 11.68 20.80
N ASN A 74 23.87 11.73 20.93
CA ASN A 74 22.97 10.76 20.32
C ASN A 74 22.51 11.22 18.94
N SER A 75 22.94 10.50 17.91
CA SER A 75 22.57 10.81 16.52
C SER A 75 21.08 10.56 16.30
N PHE A 76 20.33 11.58 15.87
CA PHE A 76 18.93 11.43 15.43
C PHE A 76 18.74 10.27 14.43
N ASN A 77 19.78 9.96 13.65
CA ASN A 77 19.86 8.78 12.79
C ASN A 77 19.53 7.46 13.50
N LEU A 78 20.00 7.24 14.72
CA LEU A 78 19.76 6.01 15.48
C LEU A 78 18.33 5.93 16.03
N VAL A 79 17.70 7.08 16.29
CA VAL A 79 16.30 7.18 16.72
C VAL A 79 15.39 6.75 15.59
N ILE A 80 15.67 7.25 14.39
CA ILE A 80 14.98 6.86 13.18
C ILE A 80 15.25 5.38 12.88
N ALA A 81 16.51 4.92 13.00
CA ALA A 81 16.85 3.51 12.84
C ALA A 81 16.04 2.60 13.77
N ASN A 82 15.95 2.95 15.06
CA ASN A 82 15.18 2.18 16.04
C ASN A 82 13.68 2.20 15.73
N SER A 83 13.14 3.37 15.39
CA SER A 83 11.71 3.54 15.06
C SER A 83 11.29 2.75 13.82
N LEU A 84 12.21 2.62 12.86
CA LEU A 84 11.99 1.91 11.59
C LEU A 84 12.40 0.44 11.64
N SER A 85 13.13 -0.01 12.66
CA SER A 85 13.69 -1.37 12.74
C SER A 85 12.65 -2.50 12.64
N ALA A 86 11.40 -2.23 13.07
CA ALA A 86 10.29 -3.18 12.99
C ALA A 86 9.66 -3.28 11.59
N PHE A 87 10.06 -2.44 10.64
CA PHE A 87 9.45 -2.31 9.31
C PHE A 87 10.44 -2.68 8.22
N ASN A 88 10.32 -3.91 7.71
CA ASN A 88 11.21 -4.40 6.65
C ASN A 88 11.02 -3.64 5.34
N GLY A 89 12.15 -3.24 4.73
CA GLY A 89 12.21 -2.48 3.48
C GLY A 89 11.87 -1.00 3.62
N VAL A 90 11.71 -0.48 4.84
CA VAL A 90 11.33 0.91 5.08
C VAL A 90 12.54 1.78 5.39
N GLU A 91 12.66 2.86 4.64
CA GLU A 91 13.61 3.95 4.85
C GLU A 91 12.88 5.22 5.30
N GLY A 92 13.57 6.10 6.00
CA GLY A 92 12.98 7.36 6.44
C GLY A 92 13.98 8.30 7.08
N GLY A 93 13.53 9.51 7.40
CA GLY A 93 14.40 10.54 7.94
C GLY A 93 13.63 11.76 8.43
N LEU A 94 14.37 12.68 9.04
CA LEU A 94 13.89 14.00 9.44
C LEU A 94 14.47 15.02 8.46
N TRP A 95 13.59 15.84 7.92
CA TRP A 95 13.94 16.89 6.99
C TRP A 95 13.30 18.20 7.43
N ASP A 96 14.08 19.26 7.35
CA ASP A 96 13.68 20.63 7.59
C ASP A 96 13.98 21.49 6.36
N ASN A 97 13.15 22.51 6.14
CA ASN A 97 13.25 23.35 4.95
C ASN A 97 14.49 24.26 4.95
N GLU A 98 14.98 24.66 6.12
CA GLU A 98 16.15 25.52 6.28
C GLU A 98 17.44 24.70 6.44
N GLN A 99 17.38 23.63 7.23
CA GLN A 99 18.55 22.82 7.61
C GLN A 99 18.78 21.62 6.69
N GLY A 100 17.81 21.27 5.84
CA GLY A 100 17.87 20.07 5.00
C GLY A 100 17.64 18.79 5.79
N PHE A 101 18.31 17.69 5.41
CA PHE A 101 18.16 16.43 6.15
C PHE A 101 18.91 16.48 7.47
N ILE A 102 18.16 16.37 8.57
CA ILE A 102 18.66 16.32 9.94
C ILE A 102 19.02 14.88 10.31
N ALA A 103 18.23 13.91 9.81
CA ALA A 103 18.45 12.50 10.06
C ALA A 103 17.95 11.65 8.90
N TYR A 104 18.54 10.47 8.71
CA TYR A 104 18.09 9.44 7.81
C TYR A 104 18.51 8.06 8.32
N SER A 105 17.68 7.05 8.06
CA SER A 105 18.03 5.66 8.29
C SER A 105 17.27 4.72 7.37
N TYR A 106 17.97 3.68 6.92
CA TYR A 106 17.39 2.50 6.32
C TYR A 106 17.93 1.25 7.06
N PRO A 107 17.25 0.82 8.15
CA PRO A 107 17.78 -0.20 9.06
C PRO A 107 17.78 -1.61 8.50
N THR A 108 16.90 -1.91 7.54
CA THR A 108 16.77 -3.24 6.94
C THR A 108 17.38 -3.32 5.55
N TYR A 109 18.32 -2.43 5.23
CA TYR A 109 19.08 -2.56 4.00
C TYR A 109 19.83 -3.90 3.99
N GLU A 110 19.93 -4.56 2.83
CA GLU A 110 20.56 -5.90 2.71
C GLU A 110 22.04 -5.93 3.15
N GLY A 111 22.69 -4.77 3.24
CA GLY A 111 24.04 -4.61 3.77
C GLY A 111 24.08 -4.13 5.23
N SER A 112 25.04 -3.27 5.55
CA SER A 112 25.08 -2.57 6.84
C SER A 112 23.98 -1.51 6.93
N LEU A 113 23.53 -1.22 8.15
CA LEU A 113 22.69 -0.07 8.48
C LEU A 113 23.14 1.17 7.69
N LYS A 114 22.25 1.71 6.87
CA LYS A 114 22.50 2.95 6.13
C LYS A 114 21.93 4.15 6.88
N LEU A 115 22.74 5.19 7.02
CA LEU A 115 22.39 6.44 7.70
C LEU A 115 22.56 7.68 6.81
N ASP A 116 23.16 7.51 5.64
CA ASP A 116 23.34 8.55 4.62
C ASP A 116 22.16 8.57 3.65
N VAL A 117 21.68 9.78 3.33
CA VAL A 117 20.63 9.97 2.33
C VAL A 117 21.23 9.68 0.94
N PRO A 118 20.61 8.79 0.13
CA PRO A 118 21.08 8.54 -1.22
C PRO A 118 21.07 9.81 -2.08
N ALA A 119 22.23 10.16 -2.65
CA ALA A 119 22.40 11.39 -3.42
C ALA A 119 21.45 11.48 -4.64
N ALA A 120 21.17 10.33 -5.27
CA ALA A 120 20.29 10.25 -6.43
C ALA A 120 18.82 10.51 -6.09
N GLU A 121 18.38 10.19 -4.87
CA GLU A 121 16.98 10.24 -4.47
C GLU A 121 16.64 11.45 -3.59
N LYS A 122 17.66 12.16 -3.09
CA LYS A 122 17.52 13.33 -2.23
C LYS A 122 16.47 14.33 -2.75
N ASN A 123 16.59 14.76 -4.01
CA ASN A 123 15.66 15.73 -4.60
C ASN A 123 14.23 15.18 -4.66
N ARG A 124 14.07 13.90 -5.02
CA ARG A 124 12.76 13.23 -5.09
C ARG A 124 12.08 13.19 -3.72
N ILE A 125 12.83 12.85 -2.67
CA ILE A 125 12.32 12.79 -1.29
C ILE A 125 11.85 14.18 -0.83
N VAL A 126 12.66 15.23 -1.07
CA VAL A 126 12.31 16.60 -0.70
C VAL A 126 11.06 17.08 -1.45
N THR A 127 11.00 16.85 -2.77
CA THR A 127 9.81 17.20 -3.56
C THR A 127 8.56 16.53 -3.02
N LEU A 128 8.61 15.23 -2.71
CA LEU A 128 7.48 14.48 -2.19
C LEU A 128 7.04 14.97 -0.79
N ALA A 129 8.00 15.31 0.08
CA ALA A 129 7.70 15.88 1.39
C ALA A 129 6.99 17.23 1.26
N LEU A 130 7.49 18.12 0.40
CA LEU A 130 6.88 19.42 0.12
C LEU A 130 5.48 19.28 -0.49
N GLU A 131 5.27 18.34 -1.40
CA GLU A 131 3.95 18.05 -1.97
C GLU A 131 2.97 17.54 -0.90
N SER A 132 3.44 16.70 0.02
CA SER A 132 2.62 16.17 1.12
C SER A 132 2.17 17.27 2.09
N LEU A 133 3.04 18.24 2.38
CA LEU A 133 2.70 19.43 3.17
C LEU A 133 1.66 20.30 2.46
N LYS A 134 1.83 20.56 1.15
CA LYS A 134 0.89 21.36 0.34
C LYS A 134 -0.48 20.71 0.23
N LYS A 135 -0.53 19.37 0.19
CA LYS A 135 -1.78 18.62 0.06
C LYS A 135 -2.56 18.53 1.37
N GLY A 136 -1.99 19.02 2.49
CA GLY A 136 -2.64 19.13 3.78
C GLY A 136 -3.05 17.77 4.34
N ASN A 137 -2.11 17.09 5.01
CA ASN A 137 -2.36 15.82 5.73
C ASN A 137 -3.02 14.74 4.86
N LEU A 138 -2.21 14.01 4.08
CA LEU A 138 -2.59 12.65 3.70
C LEU A 138 -2.40 11.72 4.90
N TYR A 139 -3.38 11.75 5.79
CA TYR A 139 -3.74 10.59 6.60
C TYR A 139 -5.15 10.15 6.24
#